data_AF-A0A0G1U347-F1
#
_entry.id   AF-A0A0G1U347-F1
#
_cell.length_a   1.000
_cell.length_b   1.000
_cell.length_c   1.000
_cell.angle_alpha   90.00
_cell.angle_beta   90.00
_cell.angle_gamma   90.00
#
_symmetry.space_group_name_H-M   'P 1'
#
loop_
_entity.id
_entity.type
_entity.pdbx_description
1 polymer ?
#
loop_
_entity_poly.entity_id
_entity_poly.type
_entity_poly.pdbx_seq_one_letter_code
_entity_poly.pdbx_strand_id
1 'polypeptide(L)'
;MTPDLEKELDDFKLSHYENADFDSLTKKTIQLYNKFERLKDKKKQNRVVLDLYTLYLQATEILFINSHALSVTVDRFPSALFIDSFNLRNFISENFAKTTELSSWFFKLIFSVLKDNSGTNEKYNLYTNLIKEVAKDYLGDYDLLNAYKHGYRVKANHSQTTLSISVGNGQHFKLNDSDSTITYFSKETRDGVPIVLQHTLNFKIGRIFGKCLFVCSLLNNMRAIILLHYKKPVSSKDISSFYINDKDEWNSMFGGSHFKQPVFSLKGLNKKNAIPK
;
A
#
# COMPACT_ATOMS: atom_id res chain seq x y z
N MET A 1 -0.96 -36.13 2.74
CA MET A 1 -0.83 -35.52 1.41
C MET A 1 -0.13 -36.53 0.53
N THR A 2 -0.65 -36.79 -0.67
CA THR A 2 0.02 -37.71 -1.61
C THR A 2 1.22 -37.00 -2.26
N PRO A 3 2.30 -37.73 -2.63
CA PRO A 3 3.45 -37.13 -3.29
C PRO A 3 3.09 -36.36 -4.58
N ASP A 4 2.08 -36.83 -5.31
CA ASP A 4 1.61 -36.19 -6.55
C ASP A 4 0.96 -34.83 -6.26
N LEU A 5 0.15 -34.72 -5.20
CA LEU A 5 -0.50 -33.48 -4.81
C LEU A 5 0.50 -32.44 -4.31
N GLU A 6 1.50 -32.86 -3.53
CA GLU A 6 2.56 -31.97 -3.06
C GLU A 6 3.35 -31.38 -4.23
N LYS A 7 3.69 -32.21 -5.22
CA LYS A 7 4.34 -31.77 -6.45
C LYS A 7 3.47 -30.79 -7.25
N GLU A 8 2.18 -31.07 -7.43
CA GLU A 8 1.25 -30.16 -8.13
C GLU A 8 1.18 -28.78 -7.46
N LEU A 9 1.17 -28.74 -6.13
CA LEU A 9 1.13 -27.50 -5.36
C LEU A 9 2.44 -26.71 -5.45
N ASP A 10 3.58 -27.40 -5.44
CA ASP A 10 4.89 -26.78 -5.66
C ASP A 10 5.01 -26.23 -7.09
N ASP A 11 4.59 -26.99 -8.10
CA ASP A 11 4.57 -26.55 -9.50
C ASP A 11 3.65 -25.33 -9.68
N PHE A 12 2.49 -25.30 -9.01
CA PHE A 12 1.60 -24.14 -8.99
C PHE A 12 2.26 -22.91 -8.37
N LYS A 13 2.91 -23.06 -7.20
CA LYS A 13 3.62 -21.97 -6.52
C LYS A 13 4.75 -21.42 -7.38
N LEU A 14 5.54 -22.31 -7.99
CA LEU A 14 6.60 -21.93 -8.91
C LEU A 14 6.04 -21.16 -10.11
N SER A 15 5.01 -21.70 -10.77
CA SER A 15 4.36 -21.06 -11.93
C SER A 15 3.80 -19.68 -11.60
N HIS A 16 3.19 -19.49 -10.42
CA HIS A 16 2.71 -18.19 -9.95
C HIS A 16 3.83 -17.14 -9.94
N TYR A 17 5.00 -17.46 -9.37
CA TYR A 17 6.11 -16.51 -9.28
C TYR A 17 6.91 -16.36 -10.59
N GLU A 18 7.00 -17.39 -11.44
CA GLU A 18 7.58 -17.26 -12.78
C GLU A 18 6.81 -16.25 -13.63
N ASN A 19 5.47 -16.30 -13.55
CA ASN A 19 4.56 -15.45 -14.33
C ASN A 19 4.22 -14.11 -13.67
N ALA A 20 4.66 -13.86 -12.43
CA ALA A 20 4.41 -12.59 -11.75
C ALA A 20 5.17 -11.42 -12.40
N ASP A 21 4.44 -10.48 -13.04
CA ASP A 21 5.01 -9.28 -13.68
C ASP A 21 4.98 -8.07 -12.74
N PHE A 22 5.72 -8.14 -11.64
CA PHE A 22 5.89 -7.01 -10.71
C PHE A 22 6.71 -5.86 -11.32
N ASP A 23 7.55 -6.15 -12.32
CA ASP A 23 8.29 -5.14 -13.08
C ASP A 23 7.37 -4.16 -13.82
N SER A 24 6.23 -4.62 -14.33
CA SER A 24 5.22 -3.74 -14.94
C SER A 24 4.70 -2.70 -13.95
N LEU A 25 4.53 -3.04 -12.67
CA LEU A 25 4.11 -2.12 -11.62
C LEU A 25 5.18 -1.04 -11.41
N THR A 26 6.45 -1.43 -11.30
CA THR A 26 7.58 -0.50 -11.19
C THR A 26 7.63 0.47 -12.35
N LYS A 27 7.55 -0.03 -13.59
CA LYS A 27 7.54 0.80 -14.81
C LYS A 27 6.37 1.77 -14.82
N LYS A 28 5.16 1.30 -14.46
CA LYS A 28 3.95 2.12 -14.42
C LYS A 28 4.05 3.23 -13.36
N THR A 29 4.59 2.92 -12.19
CA THR A 29 4.86 3.90 -11.11
C THR A 29 5.79 5.01 -11.58
N ILE A 30 6.91 4.66 -12.21
CA ILE A 30 7.87 5.62 -12.78
C ILE A 30 7.22 6.46 -13.89
N GLN A 31 6.47 5.82 -14.79
CA GLN A 31 5.77 6.51 -15.88
C GLN A 31 4.75 7.53 -15.36
N LEU A 32 3.95 7.16 -14.35
CA LEU A 32 2.96 8.07 -13.74
C LEU A 32 3.64 9.26 -13.08
N TYR A 33 4.71 9.03 -12.31
CA TYR A 33 5.42 10.11 -11.64
C TYR A 33 6.11 11.06 -12.65
N ASN A 34 6.82 10.52 -13.64
CA ASN A 34 7.42 11.33 -14.71
C ASN A 34 6.37 12.12 -15.50
N LYS A 35 5.19 11.54 -15.72
CA LYS A 35 4.05 12.23 -16.35
C LYS A 35 3.56 13.36 -15.46
N PHE A 36 3.43 13.14 -14.15
CA PHE A 36 3.04 14.17 -13.20
C PHE A 36 3.98 15.38 -13.23
N GLU A 37 5.30 15.16 -13.20
CA GLU A 37 6.31 16.23 -13.22
C GLU A 37 6.27 17.08 -14.51
N ARG A 38 5.91 16.46 -15.65
CA ARG A 38 5.88 17.15 -16.96
C ARG A 38 4.57 17.88 -17.24
N LEU A 39 3.48 17.55 -16.53
CA LEU A 39 2.17 18.13 -16.78
C LEU A 39 2.09 19.56 -16.25
N LYS A 40 1.67 20.50 -17.10
CA LYS A 40 1.33 21.88 -16.71
C LYS A 40 -0.15 22.06 -16.32
N ASP A 41 -1.01 21.17 -16.81
CA ASP A 41 -2.46 21.20 -16.57
C ASP A 41 -2.80 20.59 -15.20
N LYS A 42 -3.29 21.43 -14.29
CA LYS A 42 -3.69 21.04 -12.93
C LYS A 42 -4.75 19.93 -12.88
N LYS A 43 -5.74 19.93 -13.78
CA LYS A 43 -6.78 18.88 -13.79
C LYS A 43 -6.17 17.53 -14.16
N LYS A 44 -5.22 17.51 -15.09
CA LYS A 44 -4.49 16.29 -15.47
C LYS A 44 -3.55 15.84 -14.36
N GLN A 45 -2.86 16.76 -13.69
CA GLN A 45 -2.03 16.44 -12.52
C GLN A 45 -2.86 15.78 -11.42
N ASN A 46 -4.03 16.34 -11.10
CA ASN A 46 -4.94 15.77 -10.09
C ASN A 46 -5.34 14.32 -10.40
N ARG A 47 -5.59 13.99 -11.68
CA ARG A 47 -5.87 12.59 -12.08
C ARG A 47 -4.67 11.69 -11.84
N VAL A 48 -3.47 12.14 -12.21
CA VAL A 48 -2.24 11.35 -12.00
C VAL A 48 -1.94 11.15 -10.51
N VAL A 49 -2.21 12.14 -9.66
CA VAL A 49 -2.12 12.00 -8.18
C VAL A 49 -3.00 10.85 -7.69
N LEU A 50 -4.26 10.79 -8.15
CA LEU A 50 -5.16 9.70 -7.78
C LEU A 50 -4.71 8.34 -8.33
N ASP A 51 -4.25 8.30 -9.59
CA ASP A 51 -3.77 7.08 -10.23
C ASP A 51 -2.54 6.52 -9.50
N LEU A 52 -1.60 7.38 -9.08
CA LEU A 52 -0.40 6.98 -8.37
C LEU A 52 -0.72 6.47 -6.96
N TYR A 53 -1.60 7.15 -6.22
CA TYR A 53 -1.99 6.72 -4.88
C TYR A 53 -2.75 5.38 -4.92
N THR A 54 -3.65 5.22 -5.88
CA THR A 54 -4.37 3.95 -6.06
C THR A 54 -3.41 2.83 -6.45
N LEU A 55 -2.46 3.09 -7.36
CA LEU A 55 -1.44 2.11 -7.73
C LEU A 55 -0.58 1.71 -6.52
N TYR A 56 -0.25 2.66 -5.65
CA TYR A 56 0.44 2.39 -4.38
C TYR A 56 -0.37 1.45 -3.47
N LEU A 57 -1.67 1.71 -3.27
CA LEU A 57 -2.53 0.84 -2.47
C LEU A 57 -2.68 -0.56 -3.08
N GLN A 58 -2.80 -0.65 -4.42
CA GLN A 58 -2.86 -1.93 -5.13
C GLN A 58 -1.57 -2.74 -5.00
N ALA A 59 -0.41 -2.11 -5.21
CA ALA A 59 0.87 -2.77 -5.02
C ALA A 59 1.04 -3.26 -3.58
N THR A 60 0.55 -2.47 -2.61
CA THR A 60 0.57 -2.82 -1.19
C THR A 60 -0.34 -4.02 -0.87
N GLU A 61 -1.54 -4.08 -1.45
CA GLU A 61 -2.44 -5.23 -1.35
C GLU A 61 -1.76 -6.50 -1.88
N ILE A 62 -1.16 -6.41 -3.09
CA ILE A 62 -0.43 -7.52 -3.72
C ILE A 62 0.74 -7.99 -2.84
N LEU A 63 1.50 -7.05 -2.26
CA LEU A 63 2.58 -7.37 -1.34
C LEU A 63 2.08 -8.22 -0.18
N PHE A 64 1.05 -7.77 0.53
CA PHE A 64 0.58 -8.47 1.72
C PHE A 64 -0.13 -9.79 1.42
N ILE A 65 -0.81 -9.92 0.26
CA ILE A 65 -1.33 -11.21 -0.21
C ILE A 65 -0.18 -12.20 -0.40
N ASN A 66 0.89 -11.80 -1.09
CA ASN A 66 2.02 -12.68 -1.30
C ASN A 66 2.78 -12.95 0.01
N SER A 67 2.90 -11.99 0.92
CA SER A 67 3.51 -12.20 2.24
C SER A 67 2.72 -13.20 3.07
N HIS A 68 1.39 -13.14 3.01
CA HIS A 68 0.52 -14.12 3.66
C HIS A 68 0.71 -15.51 3.04
N ALA A 69 0.66 -15.60 1.70
CA ALA A 69 0.85 -16.86 0.99
C ALA A 69 2.23 -17.50 1.23
N LEU A 70 3.28 -16.70 1.42
CA LEU A 70 4.60 -17.22 1.79
C LEU A 70 4.71 -17.70 3.24
N SER A 71 3.86 -17.19 4.14
CA SER A 71 3.89 -17.56 5.55
C SER A 71 3.19 -18.88 5.86
N VAL A 72 2.42 -19.42 4.91
CA VAL A 72 1.68 -20.66 5.07
C VAL A 72 2.41 -21.85 4.43
N THR A 73 2.01 -23.05 4.81
CA THR A 73 2.47 -24.30 4.21
C THR A 73 2.02 -24.43 2.76
N VAL A 74 2.71 -25.27 1.98
CA VAL A 74 2.47 -25.43 0.52
C VAL A 74 1.03 -25.85 0.20
N ASP A 75 0.40 -26.68 1.03
CA ASP A 75 -1.01 -27.09 0.91
C ASP A 75 -2.01 -25.94 1.06
N ARG A 76 -1.62 -24.87 1.77
CA ARG A 76 -2.46 -23.67 1.97
C ARG A 76 -2.09 -22.52 1.04
N PHE A 77 -1.03 -22.67 0.25
CA PHE A 77 -0.58 -21.60 -0.65
C PHE A 77 -1.66 -21.12 -1.62
N PRO A 78 -2.41 -22.00 -2.33
CA PRO A 78 -3.45 -21.55 -3.25
C PRO A 78 -4.55 -20.76 -2.54
N SER A 79 -5.08 -21.26 -1.42
CA SER A 79 -6.15 -20.57 -0.69
C SER A 79 -5.68 -19.25 -0.09
N ALA A 80 -4.43 -19.16 0.36
CA ALA A 80 -3.84 -17.93 0.88
C ALA A 80 -3.69 -16.82 -0.19
N LEU A 81 -3.51 -17.17 -1.47
CA LEU A 81 -3.51 -16.17 -2.56
C LEU A 81 -4.88 -15.52 -2.78
N PHE A 82 -5.96 -16.22 -2.44
CA PHE A 82 -7.35 -15.74 -2.58
C PHE A 82 -7.95 -15.28 -1.24
N ILE A 83 -7.10 -14.82 -0.32
CA ILE A 83 -7.53 -14.25 0.96
C ILE A 83 -8.52 -13.09 0.73
N ASP A 84 -9.64 -13.11 1.44
CA ASP A 84 -10.59 -12.01 1.39
C ASP A 84 -10.04 -10.76 2.11
N SER A 85 -10.61 -9.61 1.77
CA SER A 85 -10.13 -8.32 2.27
C SER A 85 -10.30 -8.14 3.79
N PHE A 86 -11.23 -8.86 4.44
CA PHE A 86 -11.37 -8.78 5.90
C PHE A 86 -10.21 -9.52 6.57
N ASN A 87 -9.96 -10.75 6.15
CA ASN A 87 -8.88 -11.59 6.65
C ASN A 87 -7.51 -10.99 6.33
N LEU A 88 -7.32 -10.41 5.15
CA LEU A 88 -6.07 -9.73 4.78
C LEU A 88 -5.78 -8.54 5.70
N ARG A 89 -6.80 -7.73 6.01
CA ARG A 89 -6.62 -6.59 6.94
C ARG A 89 -6.28 -7.05 8.35
N ASN A 90 -6.89 -8.12 8.84
CA ASN A 90 -6.54 -8.69 10.14
C ASN A 90 -5.09 -9.17 10.15
N PHE A 91 -4.68 -9.93 9.12
CA PHE A 91 -3.29 -10.38 8.96
C PHE A 91 -2.29 -9.22 8.99
N ILE A 92 -2.56 -8.13 8.25
CA ILE A 92 -1.68 -6.95 8.20
C ILE A 92 -1.63 -6.24 9.57
N SER A 93 -2.78 -6.06 10.21
CA SER A 93 -2.89 -5.42 11.52
C SER A 93 -2.10 -6.17 12.59
N GLU A 94 -2.22 -7.50 12.61
CA GLU A 94 -1.58 -8.36 13.58
C GLU A 94 -0.07 -8.47 13.35
N ASN A 95 0.39 -8.49 12.09
CA ASN A 95 1.77 -8.86 11.77
C ASN A 95 2.67 -7.70 11.30
N PHE A 96 2.10 -6.67 10.67
CA PHE A 96 2.88 -5.62 10.00
C PHE A 96 2.60 -4.20 10.51
N ALA A 97 1.45 -3.94 11.15
CA ALA A 97 1.19 -2.65 11.79
C ALA A 97 2.06 -2.42 13.05
N LYS A 98 2.64 -3.49 13.58
CA LYS A 98 3.62 -3.54 14.67
C LYS A 98 4.77 -4.47 14.26
N THR A 99 5.92 -4.38 14.94
CA THR A 99 6.98 -5.38 14.76
C THR A 99 6.56 -6.66 15.47
N THR A 100 6.51 -7.77 14.73
CA THR A 100 6.25 -9.11 15.24
C THR A 100 7.35 -10.06 14.78
N GLU A 101 7.29 -11.30 15.25
CA GLU A 101 8.16 -12.37 14.75
C GLU A 101 7.98 -12.58 13.24
N LEU A 102 6.73 -12.56 12.75
CA LEU A 102 6.44 -12.75 11.33
C LEU A 102 6.96 -11.60 10.47
N SER A 103 6.74 -10.33 10.85
CA SER A 103 7.33 -9.23 10.07
C SER A 103 8.85 -9.26 10.11
N SER A 104 9.45 -9.60 11.25
CA SER A 104 10.91 -9.74 11.35
C SER A 104 11.46 -10.88 10.47
N TRP A 105 10.78 -12.03 10.46
CA TRP A 105 11.11 -13.16 9.57
C TRP A 105 10.99 -12.75 8.11
N PHE A 106 9.88 -12.10 7.73
CA PHE A 106 9.65 -11.64 6.37
C PHE A 106 10.79 -10.73 5.90
N PHE A 107 11.18 -9.73 6.71
CA PHE A 107 12.28 -8.85 6.36
C PHE A 107 13.61 -9.60 6.24
N LYS A 108 13.95 -10.47 7.18
CA LYS A 108 15.17 -11.29 7.08
C LYS A 108 15.18 -12.13 5.80
N LEU A 109 14.04 -12.71 5.44
CA LEU A 109 13.88 -13.44 4.19
C LEU A 109 14.16 -12.53 2.99
N ILE A 110 13.53 -11.34 2.91
CA ILE A 110 13.74 -10.44 1.78
C ILE A 110 15.19 -9.91 1.71
N PHE A 111 15.79 -9.59 2.86
CA PHE A 111 17.19 -9.14 2.91
C PHE A 111 18.21 -10.24 2.56
N SER A 112 17.84 -11.53 2.63
CA SER A 112 18.76 -12.63 2.34
C SER A 112 19.29 -12.65 0.90
N VAL A 113 18.61 -11.96 -0.03
CA VAL A 113 19.03 -11.85 -1.44
C VAL A 113 20.09 -10.77 -1.65
N LEU A 114 20.30 -9.88 -0.69
CA LEU A 114 21.29 -8.82 -0.83
C LEU A 114 22.71 -9.40 -0.85
N LYS A 115 23.44 -9.12 -1.93
CA LYS A 115 24.85 -9.49 -2.07
C LYS A 115 25.81 -8.59 -1.29
N ASP A 116 25.36 -7.42 -0.84
CA ASP A 116 26.17 -6.43 -0.13
C ASP A 116 25.67 -6.23 1.31
N ASN A 117 26.54 -6.56 2.26
CA ASN A 117 26.29 -6.49 3.70
C ASN A 117 26.73 -5.14 4.32
N SER A 118 27.09 -4.13 3.52
CA SER A 118 27.47 -2.82 4.04
C SER A 118 26.25 -1.98 4.46
N GLY A 119 26.23 -1.55 5.73
CA GLY A 119 25.16 -0.70 6.30
C GLY A 119 23.80 -1.39 6.52
N THR A 120 23.78 -2.72 6.63
CA THR A 120 22.55 -3.55 6.71
C THR A 120 21.66 -3.19 7.89
N ASN A 121 22.22 -2.84 9.05
CA ASN A 121 21.43 -2.62 10.28
C ASN A 121 20.62 -1.31 10.25
N GLU A 122 21.20 -0.20 9.79
CA GLU A 122 20.48 1.07 9.68
C GLU A 122 19.39 1.01 8.62
N LYS A 123 19.72 0.41 7.46
CA LYS A 123 18.76 0.14 6.38
C LYS A 123 17.61 -0.77 6.86
N TYR A 124 17.92 -1.83 7.61
CA TYR A 124 16.92 -2.72 8.19
C TYR A 124 15.91 -1.99 9.07
N ASN A 125 16.39 -1.10 9.95
CA ASN A 125 15.51 -0.31 10.81
C ASN A 125 14.63 0.67 10.01
N LEU A 126 15.20 1.34 9.01
CA LEU A 126 14.45 2.23 8.12
C LEU A 126 13.35 1.48 7.37
N TYR A 127 13.66 0.32 6.77
CA TYR A 127 12.68 -0.48 6.04
C TYR A 127 11.61 -1.09 6.95
N THR A 128 11.99 -1.46 8.17
CA THR A 128 11.05 -1.93 9.19
C THR A 128 10.08 -0.83 9.63
N ASN A 129 10.49 0.44 9.60
CA ASN A 129 9.57 1.55 9.86
C ASN A 129 8.70 1.86 8.63
N LEU A 130 9.30 1.81 7.44
CA LEU A 130 8.61 2.10 6.19
C LEU A 130 7.46 1.13 5.91
N ILE A 131 7.67 -0.17 6.13
CA ILE A 131 6.63 -1.18 5.95
C ILE A 131 5.47 -1.03 6.94
N LYS A 132 5.74 -0.59 8.18
CA LYS A 132 4.69 -0.32 9.17
C LYS A 132 3.85 0.86 8.71
N GLU A 133 4.50 1.88 8.16
CA GLU A 133 3.82 3.03 7.56
C GLU A 133 2.94 2.56 6.38
N VAL A 134 3.48 1.73 5.48
CA VAL A 134 2.75 1.13 4.36
C VAL A 134 1.56 0.29 4.84
N ALA A 135 1.74 -0.53 5.87
CA ALA A 135 0.68 -1.31 6.48
C ALA A 135 -0.44 -0.42 7.06
N LYS A 136 -0.06 0.66 7.76
CA LYS A 136 -1.01 1.62 8.33
C LYS A 136 -1.76 2.39 7.25
N ASP A 137 -1.07 2.83 6.19
CA ASP A 137 -1.69 3.50 5.05
C ASP A 137 -2.74 2.58 4.41
N TYR A 138 -2.40 1.32 4.13
CA TYR A 138 -3.34 0.36 3.57
C TYR A 138 -4.56 0.14 4.47
N LEU A 139 -4.36 -0.04 5.77
CA LEU A 139 -5.45 -0.24 6.73
C LEU A 139 -6.35 1.00 6.85
N GLY A 140 -5.77 2.20 6.84
CA GLY A 140 -6.49 3.47 6.92
C GLY A 140 -7.26 3.82 5.63
N ASP A 141 -6.66 3.50 4.49
CA ASP A 141 -7.09 3.98 3.17
C ASP A 141 -7.69 2.89 2.30
N TYR A 142 -7.91 1.69 2.82
CA TYR A 142 -8.54 0.58 2.10
C TYR A 142 -9.85 0.99 1.40
N ASP A 143 -10.67 1.80 2.06
CA ASP A 143 -11.94 2.27 1.49
C ASP A 143 -11.74 3.21 0.28
N LEU A 144 -10.58 3.86 0.13
CA LEU A 144 -10.25 4.62 -1.06
C LEU A 144 -10.10 3.70 -2.28
N LEU A 145 -9.48 2.53 -2.12
CA LEU A 145 -9.34 1.54 -3.20
C LEU A 145 -10.73 1.05 -3.67
N ASN A 146 -11.63 0.81 -2.72
CA ASN A 146 -13.03 0.49 -3.04
C ASN A 146 -13.77 1.65 -3.67
N ALA A 147 -13.61 2.87 -3.17
CA ALA A 147 -14.24 4.06 -3.74
C ALA A 147 -13.76 4.34 -5.17
N TYR A 148 -12.47 4.13 -5.46
CA TYR A 148 -11.89 4.25 -6.80
C TYR A 148 -12.53 3.27 -7.79
N LYS A 149 -12.72 2.00 -7.40
CA LYS A 149 -13.42 0.98 -8.22
C LYS A 149 -14.85 1.39 -8.58
N HIS A 150 -15.48 2.28 -7.81
CA HIS A 150 -16.86 2.75 -8.01
C HIS A 150 -16.96 4.20 -8.55
N GLY A 151 -15.85 4.85 -8.92
CA GLY A 151 -15.76 6.01 -9.81
C GLY A 151 -16.29 7.38 -9.32
N TYR A 152 -17.47 7.44 -8.71
CA TYR A 152 -18.18 8.71 -8.45
C TYR A 152 -17.89 9.36 -7.08
N ARG A 153 -17.04 8.74 -6.26
CA ARG A 153 -16.90 9.07 -4.83
C ARG A 153 -15.55 9.68 -4.45
N VAL A 154 -14.69 10.00 -5.42
CA VAL A 154 -13.30 10.41 -5.17
C VAL A 154 -12.95 11.68 -5.94
N LYS A 155 -12.25 12.60 -5.28
CA LYS A 155 -11.65 13.80 -5.87
C LYS A 155 -10.21 13.90 -5.38
N ALA A 156 -9.29 14.27 -6.27
CA ALA A 156 -7.91 14.57 -5.92
C ALA A 156 -7.55 16.01 -6.29
N ASN A 157 -6.61 16.59 -5.54
CA ASN A 157 -6.09 17.92 -5.78
C ASN A 157 -4.59 18.00 -5.50
N HIS A 158 -3.84 18.66 -6.37
CA HIS A 158 -2.45 19.01 -6.13
C HIS A 158 -2.34 20.50 -5.81
N SER A 159 -2.19 20.80 -4.53
CA SER A 159 -2.06 22.15 -3.99
C SER A 159 -1.38 22.06 -2.64
N GLN A 160 -0.40 22.94 -2.39
CA GLN A 160 0.24 23.02 -1.09
C GLN A 160 -0.80 23.34 -0.01
N THR A 161 -0.86 22.47 0.99
CA THR A 161 -1.72 22.58 2.16
C THR A 161 -0.85 22.43 3.40
N THR A 162 -0.90 23.43 4.28
CA THR A 162 -0.17 23.44 5.54
C THR A 162 -1.16 23.30 6.69
N LEU A 163 -0.94 22.33 7.55
CA LEU A 163 -1.64 22.22 8.83
C LEU A 163 -0.79 22.91 9.90
N SER A 164 -1.37 23.80 10.69
CA SER A 164 -0.68 24.48 11.79
C SER A 164 -1.58 24.62 13.02
N ILE A 165 -1.00 24.55 14.22
CA ILE A 165 -1.65 24.93 15.47
C ILE A 165 -1.23 26.35 15.83
N SER A 166 -2.21 27.17 16.22
CA SER A 166 -1.94 28.43 16.91
C SER A 166 -1.99 28.20 18.41
N VAL A 167 -0.97 28.64 19.13
CA VAL A 167 -0.97 28.67 20.61
C VAL A 167 -1.39 30.07 21.07
N GLY A 168 -1.95 30.20 22.27
CA GLY A 168 -2.56 31.43 22.81
C GLY A 168 -1.68 32.70 22.81
N ASN A 169 -0.40 32.56 22.49
CA ASN A 169 0.61 33.60 22.43
C ASN A 169 0.77 34.17 20.99
N GLY A 170 -0.05 33.74 20.03
CA GLY A 170 0.07 34.10 18.61
C GLY A 170 1.17 33.35 17.85
N GLN A 171 1.83 32.37 18.49
CA GLN A 171 2.79 31.51 17.82
C GLN A 171 2.08 30.41 17.03
N HIS A 172 2.48 30.23 15.77
CA HIS A 172 1.99 29.17 14.90
C HIS A 172 3.04 28.08 14.75
N PHE A 173 2.68 26.84 15.10
CA PHE A 173 3.51 25.65 14.88
C PHE A 173 2.98 24.89 13.66
N LYS A 174 3.83 24.73 12.64
CA LYS A 174 3.50 23.91 11.47
C LYS A 174 3.49 22.44 11.87
N LEU A 175 2.31 21.83 11.84
CA LEU A 175 2.12 20.41 12.12
C LEU A 175 2.41 19.52 10.92
N ASN A 176 2.03 19.98 9.72
CA ASN A 176 2.17 19.18 8.52
C ASN A 176 2.28 20.04 7.26
N ASP A 177 2.98 19.52 6.25
CA ASP A 177 3.03 20.05 4.89
C ASP A 177 2.70 18.96 3.88
N SER A 178 1.72 19.22 3.05
CA SER A 178 1.30 18.34 1.97
C SER A 178 1.22 19.10 0.67
N ASP A 179 1.58 18.44 -0.42
CA ASP A 179 1.43 19.01 -1.77
C ASP A 179 0.19 18.44 -2.49
N SER A 180 -0.42 17.40 -1.94
CA SER A 180 -1.49 16.65 -2.56
C SER A 180 -2.56 16.24 -1.55
N THR A 181 -3.82 16.27 -2.00
CA THR A 181 -4.99 15.91 -1.22
C THR A 181 -5.90 14.97 -2.01
N ILE A 182 -6.43 13.93 -1.37
CA ILE A 182 -7.53 13.10 -1.88
C ILE A 182 -8.71 13.20 -0.93
N THR A 183 -9.88 13.54 -1.47
CA THR A 183 -11.16 13.50 -0.77
C THR A 183 -11.99 12.35 -1.30
N TYR A 184 -12.50 11.49 -0.42
CA TYR A 184 -13.41 10.42 -0.82
C TYR A 184 -14.51 10.17 0.20
N PHE A 185 -15.56 9.46 -0.21
CA PHE A 185 -16.68 9.12 0.67
C PHE A 185 -16.75 7.62 0.94
N SER A 186 -16.94 7.26 2.20
CA SER A 186 -17.18 5.88 2.66
C SER A 186 -18.48 5.80 3.47
N LYS A 187 -18.88 4.58 3.79
CA LYS A 187 -20.02 4.29 4.66
C LYS A 187 -19.54 3.43 5.82
N GLU A 188 -19.70 3.91 7.05
CA GLU A 188 -19.43 3.17 8.28
C GLU A 188 -20.74 2.99 9.06
N THR A 189 -20.85 1.92 9.85
CA THR A 189 -21.97 1.73 10.79
C THR A 189 -21.49 2.13 12.19
N ARG A 190 -22.16 3.09 12.84
CA ARG A 190 -21.92 3.45 14.25
C ARG A 190 -23.22 3.32 15.01
N ASP A 191 -23.19 2.57 16.11
CA ASP A 191 -24.37 2.31 16.96
C ASP A 191 -25.58 1.78 16.16
N GLY A 192 -25.33 0.89 15.21
CA GLY A 192 -26.36 0.33 14.31
C GLY A 192 -26.88 1.28 13.24
N VAL A 193 -26.35 2.51 13.16
CA VAL A 193 -26.77 3.53 12.20
C VAL A 193 -25.72 3.66 11.10
N PRO A 194 -26.10 3.54 9.82
CA PRO A 194 -25.18 3.79 8.73
C PRO A 194 -24.93 5.29 8.58
N ILE A 195 -23.67 5.69 8.58
CA ILE A 195 -23.20 7.08 8.47
C ILE A 195 -22.31 7.19 7.23
N VAL A 196 -22.53 8.25 6.45
CA VAL A 196 -21.64 8.62 5.35
C VAL A 196 -20.52 9.50 5.89
N LEU A 197 -19.28 9.07 5.67
CA LEU A 197 -18.08 9.80 6.07
C LEU A 197 -17.40 10.39 4.84
N GLN A 198 -16.95 11.64 4.98
CA GLN A 198 -15.98 12.24 4.07
C GLN A 198 -14.59 12.06 4.66
N HIS A 199 -13.69 11.52 3.86
CA HIS A 199 -12.29 11.35 4.18
C HIS A 199 -11.49 12.40 3.43
N THR A 200 -10.52 13.01 4.10
CA THR A 200 -9.53 13.90 3.49
C THR A 200 -8.14 13.39 3.83
N LEU A 201 -7.44 12.93 2.80
CA LEU A 201 -6.06 12.47 2.86
C LEU A 201 -5.16 13.56 2.35
N ASN A 202 -4.17 13.96 3.14
CA ASN A 202 -3.14 14.90 2.73
C ASN A 202 -1.78 14.22 2.76
N PHE A 203 -1.00 14.38 1.72
CA PHE A 203 0.31 13.72 1.57
C PHE A 203 1.24 14.49 0.63
N LYS A 204 2.49 14.04 0.55
CA LYS A 204 3.44 14.47 -0.47
C LYS A 204 3.55 13.44 -1.58
N ILE A 205 3.36 13.86 -2.83
CA ILE A 205 3.33 12.93 -3.98
C ILE A 205 4.66 12.20 -4.17
N GLY A 206 5.79 12.88 -3.93
CA GLY A 206 7.12 12.26 -3.98
C GLY A 206 7.31 11.14 -2.93
N ARG A 207 6.68 11.28 -1.76
CA ARG A 207 6.72 10.26 -0.70
C ARG A 207 5.91 9.02 -1.08
N ILE A 208 4.72 9.21 -1.67
CA ILE A 208 3.89 8.11 -2.18
C ILE A 208 4.59 7.39 -3.33
N PHE A 209 5.23 8.13 -4.23
CA PHE A 209 6.09 7.54 -5.27
C PHE A 209 7.19 6.65 -4.67
N GLY A 210 7.95 7.16 -3.69
CA GLY A 210 9.01 6.41 -3.02
C GLY A 210 8.51 5.16 -2.28
N LYS A 211 7.38 5.26 -1.55
CA LYS A 211 6.71 4.11 -0.92
C LYS A 211 6.26 3.08 -1.95
N CYS A 212 5.75 3.52 -3.09
CA CYS A 212 5.33 2.61 -4.14
C CYS A 212 6.54 1.85 -4.74
N LEU A 213 7.65 2.53 -5.00
CA LEU A 213 8.89 1.88 -5.44
C LEU A 213 9.45 0.89 -4.40
N PHE A 214 9.38 1.24 -3.11
CA PHE A 214 9.74 0.33 -2.02
C PHE A 214 8.93 -0.97 -2.07
N VAL A 215 7.61 -0.85 -2.16
CA VAL A 215 6.70 -1.99 -2.23
C VAL A 215 6.97 -2.84 -3.47
N CYS A 216 7.20 -2.21 -4.63
CA CYS A 216 7.55 -2.93 -5.85
C CYS A 216 8.90 -3.67 -5.72
N SER A 217 9.87 -3.08 -5.03
CA SER A 217 11.17 -3.71 -4.77
C SER A 217 11.02 -4.93 -3.84
N LEU A 218 10.17 -4.84 -2.80
CA LEU A 218 9.85 -5.98 -1.94
C LEU A 218 9.23 -7.14 -2.74
N LEU A 219 8.28 -6.84 -3.64
CA LEU A 219 7.64 -7.81 -4.52
C LEU A 219 8.64 -8.49 -5.47
N ASN A 220 9.52 -7.72 -6.12
CA ASN A 220 10.58 -8.26 -6.97
C ASN A 220 11.56 -9.14 -6.18
N ASN A 221 11.96 -8.72 -4.98
CA ASN A 221 12.84 -9.50 -4.13
C ASN A 221 12.15 -10.79 -3.63
N MET A 222 10.86 -10.76 -3.31
CA MET A 222 10.07 -11.98 -2.99
C MET A 222 10.09 -12.97 -4.16
N ARG A 223 9.83 -12.48 -5.38
CA ARG A 223 9.89 -13.30 -6.58
C ARG A 223 11.27 -13.92 -6.76
N ALA A 224 12.34 -13.13 -6.62
CA ALA A 224 13.71 -13.61 -6.71
C ALA A 224 14.02 -14.75 -5.72
N ILE A 225 13.61 -14.62 -4.45
CA ILE A 225 13.84 -15.64 -3.41
C ILE A 225 13.21 -16.96 -3.79
N ILE A 226 11.96 -16.93 -4.25
CA ILE A 226 11.23 -18.13 -4.60
C ILE A 226 11.83 -18.79 -5.84
N LEU A 227 12.16 -18.01 -6.87
CA LEU A 227 12.83 -18.54 -8.05
C LEU A 227 14.20 -19.16 -7.71
N LEU A 228 15.00 -18.52 -6.85
CA LEU A 228 16.26 -19.09 -6.36
C LEU A 228 16.06 -20.38 -5.55
N HIS A 229 15.03 -20.44 -4.70
CA HIS A 229 14.68 -21.64 -3.94
C HIS A 229 14.40 -22.85 -4.87
N TYR A 230 13.68 -22.62 -5.98
CA TYR A 230 13.41 -23.63 -7.01
C TYR A 230 14.52 -23.75 -8.06
N LYS A 231 15.72 -23.18 -7.83
CA LYS A 231 16.89 -23.24 -8.73
C LYS A 231 16.60 -22.70 -10.13
N LYS A 232 15.70 -21.72 -10.26
CA LYS A 232 15.39 -21.03 -11.51
C LYS A 232 16.31 -19.83 -11.71
N PRO A 233 16.59 -19.45 -12.98
CA PRO A 233 17.35 -18.25 -13.26
C PRO A 233 16.59 -17.01 -12.77
N VAL A 234 17.31 -16.07 -12.17
CA VAL A 234 16.78 -14.80 -11.67
C VAL A 234 17.50 -13.66 -12.37
N SER A 235 16.75 -12.66 -12.84
CA SER A 235 17.34 -11.48 -13.45
C SER A 235 18.11 -10.68 -12.40
N SER A 236 19.24 -10.10 -12.76
CA SER A 236 19.95 -9.16 -11.86
C SER A 236 19.08 -7.96 -11.47
N LYS A 237 18.02 -7.66 -12.26
CA LYS A 237 17.02 -6.63 -11.96
C LYS A 237 16.00 -7.06 -10.89
N ASP A 238 15.73 -8.36 -10.76
CA ASP A 238 14.85 -8.91 -9.71
C ASP A 238 15.54 -8.88 -8.35
N ILE A 239 16.88 -8.87 -8.33
CA ILE A 239 17.70 -8.64 -7.15
C ILE A 239 17.92 -7.14 -7.02
N SER A 240 16.85 -6.42 -6.73
CA SER A 240 16.94 -4.99 -6.48
C SER A 240 17.52 -4.75 -5.09
N SER A 241 18.70 -4.13 -5.02
CA SER A 241 19.14 -3.47 -3.80
C SER A 241 18.04 -2.47 -3.44
N PHE A 242 17.64 -2.45 -2.17
CA PHE A 242 16.70 -1.46 -1.68
C PHE A 242 17.36 -0.07 -1.82
N TYR A 243 17.15 0.61 -2.95
CA TYR A 243 17.67 1.95 -3.17
C TYR A 243 16.61 2.95 -2.74
N ILE A 244 16.47 3.14 -1.43
CA ILE A 244 15.63 4.21 -0.84
C ILE A 244 16.53 5.32 -0.26
N ASN A 245 17.82 5.33 -0.58
CA ASN A 245 18.75 6.26 0.04
C ASN A 245 19.29 7.36 -0.89
N ASP A 246 18.82 7.47 -2.13
CA ASP A 246 19.42 8.41 -3.09
C ASP A 246 18.69 9.76 -3.24
N LYS A 247 17.68 10.05 -2.41
CA LYS A 247 17.12 11.40 -2.31
C LYS A 247 16.85 11.76 -0.85
N ASP A 248 17.47 12.83 -0.35
CA ASP A 248 17.23 13.38 1.00
C ASP A 248 15.74 13.62 1.29
N GLU A 249 14.95 13.91 0.24
CA GLU A 249 13.49 14.04 0.25
C GLU A 249 12.73 12.77 0.68
N TRP A 250 13.39 11.62 0.71
CA TRP A 250 12.80 10.34 1.11
C TRP A 250 12.99 10.05 2.61
N ASN A 251 13.96 10.68 3.24
CA ASN A 251 14.28 10.57 4.68
C ASN A 251 13.50 11.57 5.55
N SER A 252 12.97 12.61 4.93
CA SER A 252 12.14 13.58 5.64
C SER A 252 10.84 12.94 6.15
N MET A 253 10.61 13.05 7.46
CA MET A 253 9.32 12.73 8.09
C MET A 253 8.27 13.73 7.63
N PHE A 254 7.72 13.53 6.44
CA PHE A 254 6.56 14.30 5.99
C PHE A 254 5.32 13.47 6.27
N GLY A 255 4.67 13.79 7.38
CA GLY A 255 3.44 13.15 7.82
C GLY A 255 2.38 13.21 6.73
N GLY A 256 1.79 12.09 6.38
CA GLY A 256 0.44 12.11 5.83
C GLY A 256 -0.52 12.47 6.95
N SER A 257 -1.62 13.17 6.66
CA SER A 257 -2.72 13.31 7.63
C SER A 257 -4.01 12.80 7.01
N HIS A 258 -4.72 11.97 7.77
CA HIS A 258 -6.03 11.46 7.38
C HIS A 258 -7.09 12.00 8.33
N PHE A 259 -8.05 12.73 7.78
CA PHE A 259 -9.19 13.26 8.51
C PHE A 259 -10.46 12.55 8.08
N LYS A 260 -11.29 12.15 9.05
CA LYS A 260 -12.62 11.60 8.82
C LYS A 260 -13.66 12.57 9.39
N GLN A 261 -14.56 13.06 8.55
CA GLN A 261 -15.65 13.94 8.95
C GLN A 261 -17.00 13.28 8.64
N PRO A 262 -17.90 13.12 9.62
CA PRO A 262 -19.28 12.72 9.36
C PRO A 262 -19.99 13.77 8.51
N VAL A 263 -20.64 13.34 7.42
CA VAL A 263 -21.41 14.24 6.54
C VAL A 263 -22.89 14.18 6.93
N PHE A 264 -23.47 12.98 6.97
CA PHE A 264 -24.84 12.75 7.42
C PHE A 264 -25.08 11.27 7.80
N SER A 265 -26.09 11.03 8.64
CA SER A 265 -26.57 9.68 8.96
C SER A 265 -27.72 9.29 8.03
N LEU A 266 -27.84 8.01 7.68
CA LEU A 266 -28.90 7.48 6.82
C LEU A 266 -30.16 7.08 7.60
N LYS A 267 -30.39 7.65 8.79
CA LYS A 267 -31.64 7.43 9.55
C LYS A 267 -32.83 7.89 8.71
N GLY A 268 -33.73 6.97 8.36
CA GLY A 268 -35.02 7.27 7.71
C GLY A 268 -35.21 6.77 6.28
N LEU A 269 -34.18 6.24 5.60
CA LEU A 269 -34.34 5.73 4.22
C LEU A 269 -35.02 4.35 4.11
N ASN A 270 -35.23 3.65 5.23
CA ASN A 270 -35.88 2.32 5.28
C ASN A 270 -37.37 2.36 5.67
N LYS A 271 -38.06 3.50 5.52
CA LYS A 271 -39.53 3.53 5.60
C LYS A 271 -40.07 4.39 4.45
N LYS A 272 -40.74 3.75 3.48
CA LYS A 272 -41.37 4.30 2.26
C LYS A 272 -40.47 4.31 1.01
N ASN A 273 -40.31 3.14 0.40
CA ASN A 273 -40.46 2.94 -1.05
C ASN A 273 -40.71 1.44 -1.33
N ALA A 274 -41.54 0.80 -0.49
CA ALA A 274 -42.29 -0.36 -0.95
C ALA A 274 -43.32 0.21 -1.94
N ILE A 275 -43.03 0.01 -3.24
CA ILE A 275 -43.95 0.29 -4.33
C ILE A 275 -45.28 -0.37 -3.97
N PRO A 276 -46.40 0.37 -3.85
CA PRO A 276 -47.71 -0.25 -3.72
C PRO A 276 -47.98 -1.02 -5.02
N LYS A 277 -48.43 -2.28 -4.89
CA LYS A 277 -49.01 -3.04 -6.01
C LYS A 277 -50.19 -2.29 -6.61
#